data_AF-Q7RDF8-F1
#
_entry.id   AF-Q7RDF8-F1
#
_cell.length_a   1.000
_cell.length_b   1.000
_cell.length_c   1.000
_cell.angle_alpha   90.00
_cell.angle_beta   90.00
_cell.angle_gamma   90.00
#
_symmetry.space_group_name_H-M   'P 1'
#
loop_
_entity.id
_entity.type
_entity.pdbx_description
1 polymer ?
#
loop_
_entity_poly.entity_id
_entity_poly.type
_entity_poly.pdbx_seq_one_letter_code
_entity_poly.pdbx_strand_id
1 'polypeptide(L)'
;MGNIIVDFARDCCNKYFKKKIIFQIRVCGPAQSGKTTFVKHLLHNKFLKESINRLDIDALIYFVDLSDHGRLKIAKKKFFKALQDYNNVEHFLIVASKHDKKQCMLLEHVRDELKLDHIVDRN
;
A
#
# COMPACT_ATOMS: atom_id res chain seq x y z
N MET A 1 -16.80 -6.04 -18.40
CA MET A 1 -15.40 -6.49 -18.23
C MET A 1 -14.97 -6.10 -16.82
N GLY A 2 -14.82 -7.08 -15.93
CA GLY A 2 -14.47 -6.87 -14.53
C GLY A 2 -13.08 -6.26 -14.40
N ASN A 3 -12.87 -5.45 -13.37
CA ASN A 3 -11.61 -4.77 -13.16
C ASN A 3 -10.58 -5.80 -12.67
N ILE A 4 -9.66 -6.21 -13.54
CA ILE A 4 -8.62 -7.22 -13.27
C ILE A 4 -7.91 -7.00 -11.93
N ILE A 5 -7.73 -5.75 -11.49
CA ILE A 5 -7.10 -5.42 -10.20
C ILE A 5 -8.01 -5.73 -9.01
N VAL A 6 -9.31 -5.45 -9.13
CA VAL A 6 -10.30 -5.78 -8.11
C VAL A 6 -10.50 -7.29 -8.04
N ASP A 7 -10.54 -7.95 -9.20
CA ASP A 7 -10.65 -9.40 -9.25
C ASP A 7 -9.36 -10.05 -8.74
N PHE A 8 -8.17 -9.53 -9.03
CA PHE A 8 -6.90 -9.99 -8.44
C PHE A 8 -6.84 -9.77 -6.92
N ALA A 9 -7.23 -8.60 -6.42
CA ALA A 9 -7.25 -8.34 -4.97
C ALA A 9 -8.28 -9.23 -4.26
N ARG A 10 -9.48 -9.36 -4.85
CA ARG A 10 -10.55 -10.23 -4.37
C ARG A 10 -10.13 -11.70 -4.42
N ASP A 11 -9.50 -12.14 -5.49
CA ASP A 11 -9.06 -13.52 -5.69
C ASP A 11 -7.86 -13.85 -4.79
N CYS A 12 -6.92 -12.93 -4.57
CA CYS A 12 -5.89 -13.10 -3.55
C CYS A 12 -6.55 -13.23 -2.16
N CYS A 13 -7.46 -12.32 -1.79
CA CYS A 13 -8.17 -12.44 -0.51
C CYS A 13 -8.99 -13.73 -0.40
N ASN A 14 -9.71 -14.15 -1.45
CA ASN A 14 -10.56 -15.35 -1.43
C ASN A 14 -9.77 -16.66 -1.53
N LYS A 15 -8.67 -16.70 -2.29
CA LYS A 15 -7.84 -17.89 -2.53
C LYS A 15 -6.99 -18.23 -1.32
N TYR A 16 -6.45 -17.22 -0.62
CA TYR A 16 -5.67 -17.43 0.60
C TYR A 16 -6.55 -17.62 1.84
N PHE A 17 -7.76 -17.06 1.86
CA PHE A 17 -8.62 -17.07 3.03
C PHE A 17 -9.99 -17.69 2.69
N LYS A 18 -10.10 -19.03 2.78
CA LYS A 18 -11.35 -19.83 2.55
C LYS A 18 -12.48 -19.58 3.58
N LYS A 19 -12.49 -18.44 4.27
CA LYS A 19 -13.49 -18.05 5.28
C LYS A 19 -13.93 -16.61 5.04
N LYS A 20 -15.12 -16.25 5.51
CA LYS A 20 -15.51 -14.84 5.66
C LYS A 20 -14.64 -14.24 6.78
N ILE A 21 -13.46 -13.76 6.42
CA ILE A 21 -12.51 -13.12 7.34
C ILE A 21 -12.66 -11.60 7.18
N ILE A 22 -12.78 -10.89 8.30
CA ILE A 22 -12.71 -9.44 8.34
C ILE A 22 -11.25 -9.08 8.52
N PHE A 23 -10.71 -8.30 7.58
CA PHE A 23 -9.37 -7.72 7.70
C PHE A 23 -9.48 -6.21 7.87
N GLN A 24 -8.70 -5.68 8.80
CA GLN A 24 -8.48 -4.26 8.94
C GLN A 24 -7.14 -3.88 8.28
N ILE A 25 -7.23 -3.24 7.11
CA ILE A 25 -6.06 -2.84 6.32
C ILE A 25 -5.81 -1.34 6.49
N ARG A 26 -4.55 -0.96 6.72
CA ARG A 26 -4.13 0.44 6.72
C ARG A 26 -3.51 0.79 5.36
N VAL A 27 -4.09 1.79 4.68
CA VAL A 27 -3.52 2.37 3.45
C VAL A 27 -2.83 3.69 3.78
N CYS A 28 -1.52 3.79 3.54
CA CYS A 28 -0.72 4.98 3.85
C CYS A 28 0.31 5.29 2.77
N GLY A 29 0.99 6.43 2.88
CA GLY A 29 1.90 6.97 1.86
C GLY A 29 1.74 8.48 1.63
N PRO A 30 2.67 9.14 0.90
CA PRO A 30 2.66 10.59 0.67
C PRO A 30 1.35 11.12 0.09
N ALA A 31 1.05 12.41 0.30
CA ALA A 31 -0.12 13.03 -0.33
C ALA A 31 -0.07 12.83 -1.85
N GLN A 32 -1.24 12.65 -2.49
CA GLN A 32 -1.38 12.44 -3.94
C GLN A 32 -0.73 11.17 -4.53
N SER A 33 -0.24 10.24 -3.69
CA SER A 33 0.36 8.97 -4.15
C SER A 33 -0.62 7.94 -4.73
N GLY A 34 -1.90 8.28 -4.91
CA GLY A 34 -2.91 7.38 -5.51
C GLY A 34 -3.76 6.57 -4.54
N LYS A 35 -3.53 6.67 -3.21
CA LYS A 35 -4.28 5.94 -2.17
C LYS A 35 -5.80 6.03 -2.31
N THR A 36 -6.34 7.24 -2.43
CA THR A 36 -7.79 7.46 -2.51
C THR A 36 -8.38 6.87 -3.78
N THR A 37 -7.67 6.95 -4.90
CA THR A 37 -8.07 6.33 -6.17
C THR A 37 -8.14 4.81 -6.05
N PHE A 38 -7.14 4.20 -5.41
CA PHE A 38 -7.12 2.76 -5.14
C PHE A 38 -8.30 2.31 -4.28
N VAL A 39 -8.57 3.01 -3.16
CA VAL A 39 -9.71 2.69 -2.29
C VAL A 39 -11.04 2.84 -3.05
N LYS A 40 -11.22 3.93 -3.81
CA LYS A 40 -12.43 4.12 -4.64
C LYS A 40 -12.61 2.99 -5.65
N HIS A 41 -11.52 2.53 -6.26
CA HIS A 41 -11.54 1.45 -7.22
C HIS A 41 -11.95 0.12 -6.58
N LEU A 42 -11.37 -0.23 -5.42
CA LEU A 42 -11.74 -1.43 -4.66
C LEU A 42 -13.19 -1.42 -4.20
N LEU A 43 -13.67 -0.26 -3.75
CA LEU A 43 -15.05 -0.10 -3.27
C LEU A 43 -16.07 0.06 -4.40
N HIS A 44 -15.66 -0.01 -5.69
CA HIS A 44 -16.51 0.33 -6.83
C HIS A 44 -17.27 1.66 -6.64
N ASN A 45 -16.57 2.69 -6.17
CA ASN A 45 -17.11 4.01 -5.83
C ASN A 45 -18.15 4.05 -4.69
N LYS A 46 -18.29 2.99 -3.88
CA LYS A 46 -19.07 3.05 -2.64
C LYS A 46 -18.27 3.79 -1.56
N PHE A 47 -18.82 4.86 -1.00
CA PHE A 47 -18.22 5.52 0.15
C PHE A 47 -18.57 4.75 1.43
N LEU A 48 -17.56 4.34 2.19
CA LEU A 48 -17.73 3.79 3.54
C LEU A 48 -17.24 4.80 4.58
N LYS A 49 -17.96 4.88 5.69
CA LYS A 49 -17.72 5.81 6.80
C LYS A 49 -16.50 5.33 7.61
N GLU A 50 -15.58 6.24 7.92
CA GLU A 50 -14.38 5.95 8.71
C GLU A 50 -14.69 5.86 10.20
N SER A 51 -14.33 4.73 10.82
CA SER A 51 -14.00 4.67 12.25
C SER A 51 -12.63 4.00 12.37
N ILE A 52 -11.62 4.75 12.79
CA ILE A 52 -10.23 4.27 12.90
C ILE A 52 -10.00 3.78 14.33
N ASN A 53 -10.13 2.48 14.58
CA ASN A 53 -9.49 1.88 15.76
C ASN A 53 -8.07 1.53 15.38
N ARG A 54 -7.06 2.15 16.02
CA ARG A 54 -5.65 1.97 15.66
C ARG A 54 -5.05 0.62 16.09
N LEU A 55 -5.78 -0.19 16.85
CA LEU A 55 -5.20 -1.27 17.66
C LEU A 55 -5.13 -2.63 16.96
N ASP A 56 -5.96 -2.91 15.96
CA ASP A 56 -5.94 -4.18 15.21
C ASP A 56 -5.80 -3.89 13.72
N ILE A 57 -4.57 -3.80 13.21
CA ILE A 57 -4.32 -3.73 11.76
C ILE A 57 -3.66 -5.04 11.36
N ASP A 58 -4.22 -5.74 10.39
CA ASP A 58 -3.70 -7.04 9.93
C ASP A 58 -2.63 -6.87 8.84
N ALA A 59 -2.71 -5.79 8.06
CA ALA A 59 -1.79 -5.51 6.97
C ALA A 59 -1.66 -4.01 6.67
N LEU A 60 -0.48 -3.62 6.19
CA LEU A 60 -0.18 -2.26 5.75
C LEU A 60 0.06 -2.22 4.23
N ILE A 61 -0.67 -1.35 3.53
CA ILE A 61 -0.42 -1.04 2.11
C ILE A 61 0.20 0.36 2.02
N TYR A 62 1.45 0.43 1.59
CA TYR A 62 2.21 1.68 1.46
C TYR A 62 2.33 2.12 0.00
N PHE A 63 1.82 3.32 -0.34
CA PHE A 63 1.88 3.86 -1.69
C PHE A 63 3.07 4.78 -1.91
N VAL A 64 3.79 4.56 -3.00
CA VAL A 64 4.86 5.43 -3.53
C VAL A 64 4.45 5.94 -4.90
N ASP A 65 4.57 7.24 -5.13
CA ASP A 65 4.31 7.85 -6.44
C ASP A 65 5.58 7.79 -7.30
N LEU A 66 5.60 6.96 -8.35
CA LEU A 66 6.77 6.84 -9.22
C LEU A 66 7.02 8.09 -10.06
N SER A 67 6.01 8.94 -10.27
CA SER A 67 6.18 10.17 -11.05
C SER A 67 6.77 11.32 -10.23
N ASP A 68 6.87 11.17 -8.91
CA ASP A 68 7.27 12.26 -8.00
C ASP A 68 8.66 12.03 -7.38
N HIS A 69 9.67 12.35 -8.18
CA HIS A 69 11.08 12.29 -7.77
C HIS A 69 11.38 13.17 -6.55
N GLY A 70 10.80 14.38 -6.50
CA GLY A 70 11.06 15.37 -5.45
C GLY A 70 10.58 14.93 -4.06
N ARG A 71 9.56 14.08 -3.99
CA ARG A 71 9.00 13.59 -2.73
C ARG A 71 9.46 12.18 -2.34
N LEU A 72 10.38 11.54 -3.06
CA LEU A 72 10.85 10.19 -2.72
C LEU A 72 11.50 10.13 -1.31
N LYS A 73 12.34 11.11 -0.95
CA LYS A 73 12.91 11.19 0.42
C LYS A 73 11.85 11.35 1.51
N ILE A 74 10.77 12.09 1.21
CA ILE A 74 9.63 12.24 2.13
C ILE A 74 8.86 10.91 2.23
N ALA A 75 8.70 10.20 1.11
CA ALA A 75 8.09 8.88 1.07
C ALA A 75 8.88 7.89 1.94
N LYS A 76 10.20 7.90 1.87
CA LYS A 76 11.06 7.10 2.75
C LYS A 76 10.86 7.40 4.24
N LYS A 77 10.93 8.68 4.63
CA LYS A 77 10.73 9.07 6.04
C LYS A 77 9.37 8.62 6.57
N LYS A 78 8.31 8.78 5.78
CA LYS A 78 6.95 8.35 6.14
C LYS A 78 6.81 6.82 6.17
N PHE A 79 7.52 6.10 5.31
CA PHE A 79 7.55 4.65 5.29
C PHE A 79 8.16 4.09 6.57
N PHE A 80 9.35 4.55 6.96
CA PHE A 80 9.97 4.12 8.22
C PHE A 80 9.14 4.49 9.44
N LYS A 81 8.49 5.66 9.43
CA LYS A 81 7.53 6.01 10.49
C LYS A 81 6.35 5.04 10.53
N ALA A 82 5.79 4.66 9.39
CA ALA A 82 4.69 3.69 9.36
C ALA A 82 5.14 2.32 9.88
N LEU A 83 6.37 1.87 9.57
CA LEU A 83 6.94 0.64 10.10
C LEU A 83 7.18 0.68 11.62
N GLN A 84 7.37 1.87 12.20
CA GLN A 84 7.48 2.07 13.65
C GLN A 84 6.12 2.13 14.31
N ASP A 85 5.19 2.91 13.75
CA ASP A 85 3.84 3.11 14.26
C ASP A 85 3.00 1.80 14.19
N TYR A 86 3.36 0.87 13.29
CA TYR A 86 2.72 -0.43 13.06
C TYR A 86 3.72 -1.59 13.14
N ASN A 87 4.55 -1.60 14.18
CA ASN A 87 5.63 -2.59 14.36
C ASN A 87 5.14 -4.03 14.60
N ASN A 88 3.87 -4.20 14.98
CA ASN A 88 3.21 -5.48 15.22
C ASN A 88 2.57 -6.09 13.95
N VAL A 89 2.58 -5.37 12.84
CA VAL A 89 2.06 -5.86 11.56
C VAL A 89 3.17 -6.65 10.88
N GLU A 90 2.88 -7.86 10.42
CA GLU A 90 3.85 -8.70 9.68
C GLU A 90 3.66 -8.58 8.16
N HIS A 91 2.46 -8.25 7.71
CA HIS A 91 2.10 -8.21 6.30
C HIS A 91 2.16 -6.80 5.73
N PHE A 92 3.09 -6.57 4.81
CA PHE A 92 3.28 -5.29 4.13
C PHE A 92 3.23 -5.45 2.61
N LEU A 93 2.52 -4.54 1.94
CA LEU A 93 2.53 -4.41 0.49
C LEU A 93 2.94 -2.99 0.10
N ILE A 94 3.93 -2.86 -0.78
CA ILE A 94 4.31 -1.57 -1.35
C ILE A 94 3.72 -1.45 -2.74
N VAL A 95 2.95 -0.40 -2.97
CA VAL A 95 2.34 -0.10 -4.27
C VAL A 95 3.09 1.07 -4.89
N ALA A 96 3.89 0.75 -5.91
CA ALA A 96 4.54 1.72 -6.77
C ALA A 96 3.53 2.20 -7.83
N SER A 97 2.94 3.37 -7.60
CA SER A 97 1.82 3.91 -8.39
C SER A 97 2.28 4.87 -9.48
N LYS A 98 1.37 5.18 -10.41
CA LYS A 98 1.57 6.12 -11.52
C LYS A 98 2.68 5.75 -12.50
N HIS A 99 2.90 4.44 -12.70
CA HIS A 99 3.82 3.92 -13.71
C HIS A 99 3.39 4.28 -15.15
N ASP A 100 2.14 4.71 -15.35
CA ASP A 100 1.65 5.23 -16.64
C ASP A 100 2.25 6.60 -17.02
N LYS A 101 2.87 7.31 -16.09
CA LYS A 101 3.45 8.63 -16.34
C LYS A 101 4.82 8.53 -17.01
N LYS A 102 5.07 9.41 -17.97
CA LYS A 102 6.39 9.55 -18.61
C LYS A 102 7.45 9.93 -17.56
N GLN A 103 8.67 9.42 -17.73
CA GLN A 103 9.81 9.69 -16.86
C GLN A 103 9.58 9.32 -15.39
N CYS A 104 8.76 8.29 -15.12
CA CYS A 104 8.62 7.76 -13.77
C CYS A 104 9.91 7.05 -13.30
N MET A 105 10.13 7.03 -11.98
CA MET A 105 11.22 6.31 -11.35
C MET A 105 11.15 4.82 -11.66
N LEU A 106 12.32 4.21 -11.84
CA LEU A 106 12.46 2.76 -11.93
C LEU A 106 12.12 2.12 -10.58
N LEU A 107 11.54 0.91 -10.61
CA LEU A 107 11.20 0.18 -9.39
C LEU A 107 12.44 -0.14 -8.54
N GLU A 108 13.56 -0.46 -9.18
CA GLU A 108 14.85 -0.71 -8.51
C GLU A 108 15.30 0.51 -7.69
N HIS A 109 15.23 1.71 -8.28
CA HIS A 109 15.56 2.94 -7.57
C HIS A 109 14.71 3.16 -6.31
N VAL A 110 13.41 2.85 -6.38
CA VAL A 110 12.52 2.95 -5.21
C VAL A 110 12.83 1.87 -4.18
N ARG A 111 13.18 0.65 -4.63
CA ARG A 111 13.58 -0.46 -3.75
C ARG A 111 14.82 -0.11 -2.94
N ASP A 112 15.84 0.45 -3.61
CA ASP A 112 17.10 0.88 -3.01
C ASP A 112 16.87 2.04 -2.03
N GLU A 113 16.12 3.06 -2.44
CA GLU A 113 15.90 4.24 -1.61
C GLU A 113 15.12 3.87 -0.34
N LEU A 114 14.11 3.00 -0.46
CA LEU A 114 13.36 2.49 0.69
C LEU A 114 14.11 1.41 1.48
N LYS A 115 15.26 0.94 1.00
CA LYS A 115 16.08 -0.10 1.63
C LYS A 115 15.30 -1.39 1.87
N LEU A 116 14.48 -1.81 0.91
CA LEU A 116 13.56 -2.93 1.11
C LEU A 116 14.27 -4.26 1.39
N ASP A 117 15.44 -4.48 0.79
CA ASP A 117 16.20 -5.71 1.01
C ASP A 117 16.73 -5.82 2.46
N HIS A 118 16.87 -4.70 3.17
CA HIS A 118 17.27 -4.68 4.59
C HIS A 118 16.07 -4.80 5.55
N ILE A 119 14.84 -4.87 5.05
CA ILE A 119 13.62 -4.99 5.86
C ILE A 119 13.19 -6.46 5.98
N VAL A 120 13.67 -7.32 5.08
CA VAL A 120 13.34 -8.76 5.02
C VAL A 120 13.83 -9.50 6.28
N ASP A 121 14.84 -8.98 6.99
CA ASP A 121 15.44 -9.59 8.19
C ASP A 121 14.81 -9.11 9.52
N ARG A 122 13.50 -8.81 9.55
CA ARG A 122 12.80 -8.44 10.80
C ARG A 122 12.42 -9.65 11.70
N ASN A 123 12.97 -10.83 11.41
CA ASN A 123 12.76 -12.07 12.17
C ASN A 123 14.07 -12.59 12.76
#